data_AF-A0A2N0I0F0-F1
#
_entry.id   AF-A0A2N0I0F0-F1
#
_cell.length_a   1.000
_cell.length_b   1.000
_cell.length_c   1.000
_cell.angle_alpha   90.00
_cell.angle_beta   90.00
_cell.angle_gamma   90.00
#
_symmetry.space_group_name_H-M   'P 1'
#
loop_
_entity.id
_entity.type
_entity.pdbx_description
1 polymer ?
#
loop_
_entity_poly.entity_id
_entity_poly.type
_entity_poly.pdbx_seq_one_letter_code
_entity_poly.pdbx_strand_id
1 'polypeptide(L)'
;MHIIFSNYRTLGGALLAAACVLSQPARATAAPSAPAAKSLSSLLAGGPLPRLSEDPQVRAALFDFFGYARGSYTEDDELLLAQALEAISEKRDATRTALADGRQLLASMNDRKQGRERGAMLLDKRGAIIAFGLVNGHCRLEGQPLAKVCNPDPNAVLTVFHRKGMLVGEAAPLLAWARQLPPMLALIAGDKEAGADGQKIASVEYVLAQPALPGWNRAQLPPAYPPALLPLLLDKSTVLTSAGAGVFAYPLTLKGKKQNNVLDHAEGRPPRDLEVALRSYASFDAVVERYRQLAKGARLQRNERTAYLDGNMGQGSYRVYIRNTGADGVMIDVALWQRKLAAGR
;
A
#
# COMPACT_ATOMS: atom_id res chain seq x y z
N MET A 1 28.85 -72.92 30.59
CA MET A 1 29.84 -73.63 31.43
C MET A 1 30.92 -72.62 31.80
N HIS A 2 31.34 -72.63 33.06
CA HIS A 2 32.24 -71.68 33.76
C HIS A 2 31.61 -70.44 34.43
N ILE A 3 31.33 -70.68 35.72
CA ILE A 3 31.37 -69.78 36.88
C ILE A 3 32.80 -69.22 37.06
N ILE A 4 32.96 -68.01 37.61
CA ILE A 4 33.88 -67.68 38.73
C ILE A 4 33.63 -66.25 39.26
N PHE A 5 33.62 -66.18 40.59
CA PHE A 5 33.54 -65.05 41.51
C PHE A 5 34.80 -64.14 41.46
N SER A 6 34.70 -62.88 41.90
CA SER A 6 35.31 -62.47 43.19
C SER A 6 35.32 -60.94 43.40
N ASN A 7 35.16 -60.60 44.67
CA ASN A 7 35.11 -59.29 45.31
C ASN A 7 36.46 -58.56 45.31
N TYR A 8 36.40 -57.22 45.32
CA TYR A 8 37.32 -56.41 46.14
C TYR A 8 36.55 -55.27 46.82
N ARG A 9 36.66 -55.25 48.16
CA ARG A 9 36.31 -54.15 49.07
C ARG A 9 37.52 -53.22 49.20
N THR A 10 37.29 -51.90 49.22
CA THR A 10 37.97 -50.89 50.06
C THR A 10 37.37 -49.50 49.75
N LEU A 11 36.65 -48.87 50.68
CA LEU A 11 37.08 -47.93 51.74
C LEU A 11 37.14 -46.46 51.28
N GLY A 12 36.41 -45.60 52.01
CA GLY A 12 36.46 -44.13 51.95
C GLY A 12 35.46 -43.56 50.93
N GLY A 13 34.48 -42.74 51.28
CA GLY A 13 34.48 -41.68 52.28
C GLY A 13 34.34 -40.35 51.54
N ALA A 14 33.23 -39.66 51.83
CA ALA A 14 32.93 -38.25 51.58
C ALA A 14 32.29 -37.82 50.23
N LEU A 15 31.31 -36.92 50.41
CA LEU A 15 30.73 -35.92 49.50
C LEU A 15 29.55 -36.35 48.61
N LEU A 16 28.38 -36.51 49.25
CA LEU A 16 27.08 -36.22 48.64
C LEU A 16 26.89 -34.69 48.58
N ALA A 17 27.17 -34.08 47.43
CA ALA A 17 26.66 -32.77 47.08
C ALA A 17 25.38 -32.95 46.26
N ALA A 18 24.23 -32.74 46.90
CA ALA A 18 22.93 -32.70 46.23
C ALA A 18 22.83 -31.44 45.35
N ALA A 19 22.97 -31.60 44.04
CA ALA A 19 22.64 -30.56 43.08
C ALA A 19 21.12 -30.59 42.83
N CYS A 20 20.38 -29.69 43.49
CA CYS A 20 19.02 -29.35 43.12
C CYS A 20 19.01 -28.68 41.73
N VAL A 21 18.69 -29.44 40.69
CA VAL A 21 18.36 -28.88 39.38
C VAL A 21 16.96 -28.26 39.46
N LEU A 22 16.92 -26.94 39.69
CA LEU A 22 15.73 -26.13 39.50
C LEU A 22 15.31 -26.20 38.03
N SER A 23 14.22 -26.90 37.78
CA SER A 23 13.54 -26.92 36.48
C SER A 23 12.96 -25.53 36.21
N GLN A 24 13.60 -24.75 35.34
CA GLN A 24 13.03 -23.50 34.86
C GLN A 24 11.87 -23.81 33.91
N PRO A 25 10.71 -23.13 34.03
CA PRO A 25 9.63 -23.30 33.07
C PRO A 25 10.08 -22.71 31.73
N ALA A 26 9.96 -23.51 30.67
CA ALA A 26 10.15 -23.08 29.30
C ALA A 26 9.28 -21.84 29.04
N ARG A 27 9.91 -20.68 28.86
CA ARG A 27 9.25 -19.49 28.34
C ARG A 27 8.74 -19.85 26.94
N ALA A 28 7.44 -20.04 26.82
CA ALA A 28 6.76 -19.97 25.54
C ALA A 28 7.13 -18.62 24.90
N THR A 29 7.94 -18.67 23.85
CA THR A 29 8.18 -17.52 22.98
C THR A 29 6.83 -17.11 22.42
N ALA A 30 6.28 -16.02 22.95
CA ALA A 30 5.12 -15.37 22.37
C ALA A 30 5.41 -15.17 20.88
N ALA A 31 4.50 -15.66 20.03
CA ALA A 31 4.51 -15.32 18.62
C ALA A 31 4.66 -13.79 18.49
N PRO A 32 5.45 -13.28 17.52
CA PRO A 32 5.62 -11.85 17.35
C PRO A 32 4.22 -11.23 17.27
N SER A 33 3.91 -10.37 18.25
CA SER A 33 2.68 -9.61 18.24
C SER A 33 2.61 -8.87 16.91
N ALA A 34 1.46 -8.98 16.24
CA ALA A 34 1.21 -8.17 15.05
C ALA A 34 1.55 -6.71 15.41
N PRO A 35 2.25 -5.97 14.53
CA PRO A 35 2.63 -4.59 14.82
C PRO A 35 1.38 -3.83 15.26
N ALA A 36 1.47 -3.16 16.42
CA ALA A 36 0.36 -2.42 16.97
C ALA A 36 -0.13 -1.41 15.92
N ALA A 37 -1.43 -1.47 15.59
CA ALA A 37 -2.01 -0.53 14.65
C ALA A 37 -1.78 0.90 15.15
N LYS A 38 -1.36 1.79 14.25
CA LYS A 38 -1.17 3.21 14.58
C LYS A 38 -2.49 3.78 15.09
N SER A 39 -2.43 4.43 16.26
CA SER A 39 -3.58 5.01 16.92
C SER A 39 -3.75 6.47 16.54
N LEU A 40 -5.00 6.88 16.29
CA LEU A 40 -5.39 8.26 16.02
C LEU A 40 -5.86 9.01 17.29
N SER A 41 -5.47 8.54 18.49
CA SER A 41 -5.98 9.07 19.77
C SER A 41 -5.88 10.59 19.92
N SER A 42 -4.84 11.22 19.33
CA SER A 42 -4.70 12.69 19.36
C SER A 42 -5.88 13.40 18.67
N LEU A 43 -6.35 12.84 17.55
CA LEU A 43 -7.52 13.30 16.81
C LEU A 43 -8.83 12.91 17.46
N LEU A 44 -8.82 12.24 18.61
CA LEU A 44 -10.02 11.89 19.37
C LEU A 44 -10.18 12.77 20.63
N ALA A 45 -9.12 13.45 21.07
CA ALA A 45 -9.01 14.15 22.35
C ALA A 45 -9.71 15.54 22.43
N GLY A 46 -10.70 15.81 21.59
CA GLY A 46 -11.34 17.14 21.42
C GLY A 46 -10.66 18.05 20.39
N GLY A 47 -11.13 19.29 20.23
CA GLY A 47 -10.52 20.33 19.39
C GLY A 47 -10.88 20.32 17.88
N PRO A 48 -10.46 21.36 17.13
CA PRO A 48 -10.69 21.45 15.70
C PRO A 48 -9.93 20.36 14.95
N LEU A 49 -10.56 19.76 13.94
CA LEU A 49 -9.92 18.76 13.10
C LEU A 49 -8.99 19.42 12.06
N PRO A 50 -7.82 18.82 11.80
CA PRO A 50 -7.00 19.20 10.65
C PRO A 50 -7.65 18.71 9.34
N ARG A 51 -7.03 19.05 8.21
CA ARG A 51 -7.34 18.34 6.96
C ARG A 51 -6.88 16.89 7.12
N LEU A 52 -7.81 15.95 7.18
CA LEU A 52 -7.50 14.55 7.51
C LEU A 52 -6.49 13.93 6.52
N SER A 53 -6.57 14.27 5.23
CA SER A 53 -5.66 13.76 4.20
C SER A 53 -4.20 14.23 4.33
N GLU A 54 -3.96 15.34 5.03
CA GLU A 54 -2.63 15.92 5.26
C GLU A 54 -2.07 15.55 6.64
N ASP A 55 -2.92 15.07 7.56
CA ASP A 55 -2.48 14.70 8.91
C ASP A 55 -1.52 13.50 8.87
N PRO A 56 -0.30 13.62 9.44
CA PRO A 56 0.69 12.55 9.41
C PRO A 56 0.23 11.25 10.07
N GLN A 57 -0.56 11.32 11.15
CA GLN A 57 -1.05 10.13 11.84
C GLN A 57 -2.12 9.42 11.00
N VAL A 58 -3.04 10.18 10.39
CA VAL A 58 -4.04 9.64 9.45
C VAL A 58 -3.39 8.96 8.26
N ARG A 59 -2.45 9.65 7.59
CA ARG A 59 -1.74 9.10 6.43
C ARG A 59 -1.01 7.81 6.79
N ALA A 60 -0.34 7.80 7.94
CA ALA A 60 0.38 6.63 8.42
C ALA A 60 -0.56 5.47 8.78
N ALA A 61 -1.71 5.74 9.41
CA ALA A 61 -2.70 4.73 9.76
C ALA A 61 -3.43 4.15 8.53
N LEU A 62 -3.77 4.99 7.54
CA LEU A 62 -4.33 4.55 6.27
C LEU A 62 -3.33 3.74 5.45
N PHE A 63 -2.04 4.13 5.45
CA PHE A 63 -0.99 3.32 4.82
C PHE A 63 -0.87 1.94 5.49
N ASP A 64 -0.95 1.86 6.82
CA ASP A 64 -0.94 0.57 7.53
C ASP A 64 -2.21 -0.26 7.28
N PHE A 65 -3.31 0.39 6.90
CA PHE A 65 -4.58 -0.26 6.62
C PHE A 65 -4.66 -0.78 5.17
N PHE A 66 -4.29 0.06 4.20
CA PHE A 66 -4.39 -0.26 2.77
C PHE A 66 -3.10 -0.82 2.16
N GLY A 67 -1.94 -0.50 2.74
CA GLY A 67 -0.63 -0.79 2.14
C GLY A 67 -0.54 -0.23 0.72
N TYR A 68 -0.14 -1.08 -0.21
CA TYR A 68 -0.10 -0.75 -1.64
C TYR A 68 -1.24 -1.38 -2.45
N ALA A 69 -2.30 -1.84 -1.79
CA ALA A 69 -3.44 -2.39 -2.50
C ALA A 69 -4.02 -1.39 -3.52
N ARG A 70 -4.51 -1.90 -4.65
CA ARG A 70 -5.05 -1.14 -5.77
C ARG A 70 -6.51 -1.49 -6.03
N GLY A 71 -7.22 -0.63 -6.74
CA GLY A 71 -8.55 -0.93 -7.27
C GLY A 71 -9.15 0.23 -8.04
N SER A 72 -10.29 -0.02 -8.69
CA SER A 72 -10.99 0.95 -9.55
C SER A 72 -12.28 1.44 -8.89
N TYR A 73 -12.18 2.34 -7.89
CA TYR A 73 -13.35 2.86 -7.16
C TYR A 73 -13.64 4.31 -7.52
N THR A 74 -12.66 5.21 -7.32
CA THR A 74 -12.74 6.60 -7.78
C THR A 74 -11.81 6.88 -8.95
N GLU A 75 -10.70 6.15 -9.06
CA GLU A 75 -9.75 6.18 -10.19
C GLU A 75 -9.42 4.76 -10.62
N ASP A 76 -9.18 4.54 -11.91
CA ASP A 76 -8.92 3.21 -12.47
C ASP A 76 -7.58 2.64 -12.04
N ASP A 77 -7.59 1.41 -11.51
CA ASP A 77 -6.44 0.66 -11.02
C ASP A 77 -5.47 1.54 -10.22
N GLU A 78 -5.96 2.43 -9.35
CA GLU A 78 -5.13 3.36 -8.58
C GLU A 78 -4.89 2.81 -7.15
N LEU A 79 -3.89 3.33 -6.44
CA LEU A 79 -3.69 2.97 -5.03
C LEU A 79 -4.93 3.30 -4.19
N LEU A 80 -5.44 2.32 -3.42
CA LEU A 80 -6.58 2.54 -2.52
C LEU A 80 -6.27 3.61 -1.47
N LEU A 81 -5.02 3.69 -1.03
CA LEU A 81 -4.56 4.76 -0.15
C LEU A 81 -4.76 6.16 -0.77
N ALA A 82 -4.41 6.33 -2.05
CA ALA A 82 -4.56 7.62 -2.73
C ALA A 82 -6.05 7.99 -2.85
N GLN A 83 -6.88 7.03 -3.24
CA GLN A 83 -8.33 7.19 -3.34
C GLN A 83 -8.96 7.52 -1.97
N ALA A 84 -8.52 6.85 -0.91
CA ALA A 84 -8.97 7.11 0.47
C ALA A 84 -8.59 8.51 0.97
N LEU A 85 -7.35 8.94 0.72
CA LEU A 85 -6.87 10.28 1.10
C LEU A 85 -7.59 11.38 0.33
N GLU A 86 -7.84 11.18 -0.96
CA GLU A 86 -8.62 12.12 -1.77
C GLU A 86 -10.05 12.26 -1.25
N ALA A 87 -10.67 11.14 -0.83
CA ALA A 87 -12.03 11.11 -0.31
C ALA A 87 -12.20 11.81 1.06
N ILE A 88 -11.10 12.10 1.76
CA ILE A 88 -11.08 12.82 3.06
C ILE A 88 -10.29 14.13 2.98
N SER A 89 -10.25 14.73 1.80
CA SER A 89 -9.39 15.87 1.52
C SER A 89 -9.97 17.20 2.00
N GLU A 90 -11.26 17.35 2.26
CA GLU A 90 -11.83 18.63 2.70
C GLU A 90 -11.67 18.85 4.21
N LYS A 91 -11.13 20.01 4.59
CA LYS A 91 -10.92 20.37 6.00
C LYS A 91 -12.22 20.82 6.65
N ARG A 92 -13.02 21.65 5.96
CA ARG A 92 -14.21 22.28 6.54
C ARG A 92 -15.29 21.27 6.93
N ASP A 93 -15.33 20.17 6.21
CA ASP A 93 -16.30 19.10 6.39
C ASP A 93 -15.73 17.90 7.15
N ALA A 94 -14.55 18.06 7.75
CA ALA A 94 -14.00 17.06 8.65
C ALA A 94 -14.87 16.96 9.90
N THR A 95 -15.38 15.76 10.17
CA THR A 95 -16.29 15.48 11.29
C THR A 95 -15.74 14.38 12.17
N ARG A 96 -16.09 14.47 13.46
CA ARG A 96 -15.82 13.47 14.49
C ARG A 96 -17.13 13.09 15.16
N THR A 97 -17.45 11.80 15.13
CA THR A 97 -18.67 11.28 15.76
C THR A 97 -18.30 10.18 16.74
N ALA A 98 -18.64 10.37 18.01
CA ALA A 98 -18.55 9.31 19.02
C ALA A 98 -19.75 8.36 18.90
N LEU A 99 -19.50 7.06 18.93
CA LEU A 99 -20.53 6.03 18.89
C LEU A 99 -20.83 5.54 20.33
N ALA A 100 -22.05 5.06 20.55
CA ALA A 100 -22.51 4.64 21.88
C ALA A 100 -21.68 3.51 22.50
N ASP A 101 -21.03 2.69 21.67
CA ASP A 101 -20.17 1.59 22.10
C ASP A 101 -18.71 2.01 22.34
N GLY A 102 -18.39 3.30 22.30
CA GLY A 102 -17.05 3.87 22.51
C GLY A 102 -16.15 3.87 21.28
N ARG A 103 -16.61 3.39 20.13
CA ARG A 103 -15.94 3.58 18.84
C ARG A 103 -16.11 5.02 18.36
N GLN A 104 -15.31 5.40 17.36
CA GLN A 104 -15.40 6.72 16.76
C GLN A 104 -15.40 6.66 15.25
N LEU A 105 -16.06 7.64 14.63
CA LEU A 105 -16.03 7.87 13.20
C LEU A 105 -15.29 9.19 12.93
N LEU A 106 -14.27 9.15 12.06
CA LEU A 106 -13.67 10.34 11.47
C LEU A 106 -14.01 10.36 9.99
N ALA A 107 -14.71 11.39 9.53
CA ALA A 107 -15.15 11.48 8.15
C ALA A 107 -14.82 12.84 7.54
N SER A 108 -14.71 12.88 6.23
CA SER A 108 -14.57 14.09 5.42
C SER A 108 -15.05 13.76 4.00
N MET A 109 -14.92 14.70 3.07
CA MET A 109 -15.35 14.54 1.69
C MET A 109 -14.33 15.11 0.70
N ASN A 110 -14.55 14.83 -0.58
CA ASN A 110 -13.88 15.50 -1.68
C ASN A 110 -14.77 16.64 -2.22
N ASP A 111 -14.42 17.90 -1.93
CA ASP A 111 -15.21 19.05 -2.39
C ASP A 111 -15.09 19.30 -3.91
N ARG A 112 -14.00 18.83 -4.55
CA ARG A 112 -13.88 18.86 -6.02
C ARG A 112 -14.97 18.05 -6.72
N LYS A 113 -15.64 17.18 -5.98
CA LYS A 113 -16.76 16.34 -6.40
C LYS A 113 -18.05 16.67 -5.65
N GLN A 114 -18.12 17.85 -5.00
CA GLN A 114 -19.28 18.32 -4.24
C GLN A 114 -19.75 17.30 -3.19
N GLY A 115 -18.82 16.52 -2.63
CA GLY A 115 -19.13 15.46 -1.66
C GLY A 115 -19.74 14.18 -2.22
N ARG A 116 -19.89 14.05 -3.55
CA ARG A 116 -20.29 12.80 -4.21
C ARG A 116 -19.29 11.67 -3.96
N GLU A 117 -18.02 12.02 -3.82
CA GLU A 117 -16.95 11.17 -3.31
C GLU A 117 -16.62 11.58 -1.87
N ARG A 118 -16.70 10.65 -0.92
CA ARG A 118 -16.40 10.92 0.49
C ARG A 118 -15.95 9.68 1.25
N GLY A 119 -15.17 9.90 2.31
CA GLY A 119 -14.53 8.84 3.08
C GLY A 119 -14.80 8.94 4.58
N ALA A 120 -14.89 7.79 5.25
CA ALA A 120 -14.98 7.71 6.71
C ALA A 120 -14.14 6.57 7.26
N MET A 121 -13.35 6.86 8.29
CA MET A 121 -12.62 5.90 9.10
C MET A 121 -13.46 5.51 10.31
N LEU A 122 -13.75 4.22 10.45
CA LEU A 122 -14.31 3.65 11.67
C LEU A 122 -13.16 3.18 12.55
N LEU A 123 -13.08 3.75 13.76
CA LEU A 123 -12.03 3.53 14.73
C LEU A 123 -12.53 2.73 15.93
N ASP A 124 -11.72 1.80 16.41
CA ASP A 124 -11.99 1.12 17.68
C ASP A 124 -11.77 2.05 18.89
N LYS A 125 -12.02 1.52 20.10
CA LYS A 125 -11.83 2.23 21.37
C LYS A 125 -10.38 2.70 21.61
N ARG A 126 -9.42 2.12 20.91
CA ARG A 126 -7.98 2.45 20.99
C ARG A 126 -7.56 3.44 19.90
N GLY A 127 -8.50 3.88 19.06
CA GLY A 127 -8.25 4.78 17.94
C GLY A 127 -7.58 4.12 16.73
N ALA A 128 -7.62 2.79 16.62
CA ALA A 128 -7.12 2.07 15.45
C ALA A 128 -8.20 1.92 14.37
N ILE A 129 -7.82 2.07 13.09
CA ILE A 129 -8.74 1.87 11.97
C ILE A 129 -9.12 0.39 11.86
N ILE A 130 -10.42 0.12 12.03
CA ILE A 130 -11.02 -1.22 11.85
C ILE A 130 -11.74 -1.36 10.51
N ALA A 131 -12.29 -0.26 9.98
CA ALA A 131 -12.83 -0.17 8.63
C ALA A 131 -12.69 1.24 8.04
N PHE A 132 -12.74 1.30 6.71
CA PHE A 132 -12.83 2.53 5.94
C PHE A 132 -14.01 2.43 4.97
N GLY A 133 -14.95 3.36 5.04
CA GLY A 133 -16.05 3.49 4.09
C GLY A 133 -15.71 4.52 3.02
N LEU A 134 -15.85 4.14 1.75
CA LEU A 134 -15.69 5.01 0.59
C LEU A 134 -17.00 5.08 -0.18
N VAL A 135 -17.63 6.26 -0.21
CA VAL A 135 -18.76 6.52 -1.11
C VAL A 135 -18.22 7.02 -2.43
N ASN A 136 -18.62 6.36 -3.52
CA ASN A 136 -18.13 6.65 -4.86
C ASN A 136 -19.09 6.12 -5.94
N GLY A 137 -18.77 6.37 -7.22
CA GLY A 137 -19.52 5.88 -8.37
C GLY A 137 -18.95 4.63 -9.06
N HIS A 138 -17.91 3.97 -8.55
CA HIS A 138 -17.16 2.92 -9.26
C HIS A 138 -16.69 3.33 -10.65
N CYS A 139 -15.57 4.04 -10.68
CA CYS A 139 -14.96 4.51 -11.92
C CYS A 139 -14.01 3.48 -12.51
N ARG A 140 -14.08 3.29 -13.83
CA ARG A 140 -13.25 2.38 -14.64
C ARG A 140 -12.91 3.01 -15.98
N LEU A 141 -11.89 2.48 -16.67
CA LEU A 141 -11.61 2.87 -18.06
C LEU A 141 -12.38 2.00 -19.05
N GLU A 142 -13.10 2.62 -20.00
CA GLU A 142 -13.84 1.94 -21.06
C GLU A 142 -13.66 2.64 -22.43
N GLY A 143 -13.92 1.91 -23.53
CA GLY A 143 -13.94 2.46 -24.89
C GLY A 143 -12.60 2.48 -25.64
N GLN A 144 -12.62 3.07 -26.84
CA GLN A 144 -11.46 3.33 -27.70
C GLN A 144 -11.63 4.73 -28.35
N PRO A 145 -10.87 5.77 -27.92
CA PRO A 145 -9.86 5.76 -26.87
C PRO A 145 -10.44 5.49 -25.47
N LEU A 146 -9.61 4.96 -24.57
CA LEU A 146 -10.01 4.71 -23.17
C LEU A 146 -10.41 6.03 -22.49
N ALA A 147 -11.62 6.06 -21.94
CA ALA A 147 -12.15 7.16 -21.15
C ALA A 147 -12.60 6.66 -19.78
N LYS A 148 -12.50 7.53 -18.76
CA LYS A 148 -13.01 7.24 -17.43
C LYS A 148 -14.54 7.29 -17.43
N VAL A 149 -15.16 6.19 -17.03
CA VAL A 149 -16.61 6.04 -16.89
C VAL A 149 -16.90 5.61 -15.46
N CYS A 150 -17.80 6.33 -14.79
CA CYS A 150 -18.29 6.00 -13.46
C CYS A 150 -19.80 5.71 -13.55
N ASN A 151 -20.35 4.99 -12.58
CA ASN A 151 -21.80 4.82 -12.46
C ASN A 151 -22.48 6.20 -12.40
N PRO A 152 -23.59 6.37 -13.13
CA PRO A 152 -24.27 7.64 -13.19
C PRO A 152 -24.95 7.97 -11.86
N ASP A 153 -25.02 9.27 -11.56
CA ASP A 153 -25.90 9.78 -10.52
C ASP A 153 -27.36 9.37 -10.79
N PRO A 154 -28.20 9.22 -9.74
CA PRO A 154 -27.91 9.44 -8.32
C PRO A 154 -27.28 8.23 -7.59
N ASN A 155 -27.04 7.12 -8.29
CA ASN A 155 -26.75 5.83 -7.65
C ASN A 155 -25.27 5.66 -7.31
N ALA A 156 -24.92 5.94 -6.05
CA ALA A 156 -23.60 5.72 -5.49
C ALA A 156 -23.48 4.36 -4.79
N VAL A 157 -22.25 3.90 -4.62
CA VAL A 157 -21.90 2.69 -3.89
C VAL A 157 -21.13 3.07 -2.63
N LEU A 158 -21.43 2.41 -1.53
CA LEU A 158 -20.58 2.42 -0.34
C LEU A 158 -19.68 1.17 -0.37
N THR A 159 -18.39 1.35 -0.60
CA THR A 159 -17.40 0.29 -0.42
C THR A 159 -16.85 0.36 1.01
N VAL A 160 -17.07 -0.70 1.80
CA VAL A 160 -16.52 -0.86 3.14
C VAL A 160 -15.29 -1.75 3.06
N PHE A 161 -14.11 -1.13 3.18
CA PHE A 161 -12.88 -1.86 3.41
C PHE A 161 -12.76 -2.21 4.88
N HIS A 162 -12.43 -3.47 5.21
CA HIS A 162 -12.36 -3.92 6.60
C HIS A 162 -11.16 -4.83 6.87
N ARG A 163 -10.72 -4.90 8.13
CA ARG A 163 -9.70 -5.88 8.52
C ARG A 163 -10.28 -7.30 8.57
N LYS A 164 -9.40 -8.30 8.45
CA LYS A 164 -9.76 -9.72 8.61
C LYS A 164 -10.38 -9.95 9.99
N GLY A 165 -11.51 -10.65 10.02
CA GLY A 165 -12.22 -11.00 11.27
C GLY A 165 -13.26 -9.97 11.72
N MET A 166 -13.40 -8.83 11.04
CA MET A 166 -14.50 -7.89 11.29
C MET A 166 -15.82 -8.47 10.78
N LEU A 167 -16.88 -8.35 11.57
CA LEU A 167 -18.24 -8.75 11.16
C LEU A 167 -18.91 -7.63 10.36
N VAL A 168 -19.72 -8.00 9.37
CA VAL A 168 -20.48 -7.04 8.53
C VAL A 168 -21.31 -6.07 9.39
N GLY A 169 -21.96 -6.57 10.45
CA GLY A 169 -22.77 -5.74 11.36
C GLY A 169 -21.96 -4.68 12.12
N GLU A 170 -20.66 -4.89 12.32
CA GLU A 170 -19.80 -3.88 12.97
C GLU A 170 -19.59 -2.66 12.07
N ALA A 171 -19.79 -2.76 10.76
CA ALA A 171 -19.69 -1.65 9.83
C ALA A 171 -20.99 -0.83 9.69
N ALA A 172 -22.07 -1.19 10.41
CA ALA A 172 -23.34 -0.46 10.35
C ALA A 172 -23.23 1.07 10.54
N PRO A 173 -22.33 1.60 11.40
CA PRO A 173 -22.13 3.05 11.50
C PRO A 173 -21.67 3.71 10.20
N LEU A 174 -20.88 3.01 9.36
CA LEU A 174 -20.45 3.53 8.05
C LEU A 174 -21.63 3.62 7.08
N LEU A 175 -22.55 2.66 7.10
CA LEU A 175 -23.76 2.73 6.28
C LEU A 175 -24.69 3.86 6.72
N ALA A 176 -24.88 4.03 8.04
CA ALA A 176 -25.66 5.12 8.59
C ALA A 176 -25.08 6.49 8.19
N TRP A 177 -23.76 6.65 8.33
CA TRP A 177 -23.03 7.83 7.86
C TRP A 177 -23.16 8.04 6.35
N ALA A 178 -22.96 7.00 5.53
CA ALA A 178 -22.99 7.14 4.08
C ALA A 178 -24.36 7.59 3.56
N ARG A 179 -25.45 7.24 4.25
CA ARG A 179 -26.81 7.70 3.92
C ARG A 179 -27.09 9.15 4.30
N GLN A 180 -26.25 9.75 5.16
CA GLN A 180 -26.34 11.16 5.46
C GLN A 180 -25.67 11.95 4.34
N LEU A 181 -26.46 12.77 3.65
CA LEU A 181 -25.97 13.57 2.55
C LEU A 181 -25.19 14.79 3.06
N PRO A 182 -24.04 15.12 2.44
CA PRO A 182 -23.41 16.42 2.59
C PRO A 182 -24.39 17.56 2.33
N PRO A 183 -24.20 18.76 2.93
CA PRO A 183 -25.17 19.86 2.86
C PRO A 183 -25.66 20.18 1.44
N MET A 184 -24.75 20.28 0.47
CA MET A 184 -25.11 20.57 -0.93
C MET A 184 -25.97 19.47 -1.56
N LEU A 185 -25.65 18.20 -1.32
CA LEU A 185 -26.43 17.08 -1.85
C LEU A 185 -27.76 16.92 -1.12
N ALA A 186 -27.81 17.26 0.16
CA ALA A 186 -29.06 17.29 0.93
C ALA A 186 -30.02 18.37 0.42
N LEU A 187 -29.50 19.54 0.03
CA LEU A 187 -30.29 20.59 -0.61
C LEU A 187 -30.88 20.13 -1.94
N ILE A 188 -30.07 19.49 -2.80
CA ILE A 188 -30.55 18.91 -4.07
C ILE A 188 -31.63 17.87 -3.80
N ALA A 189 -31.39 16.94 -2.88
CA ALA A 189 -32.34 15.87 -2.55
C ALA A 189 -33.67 16.38 -1.96
N GLY A 190 -33.65 17.53 -1.29
CA GLY A 190 -34.84 18.19 -0.73
C GLY A 190 -35.62 19.05 -1.72
N ASP A 191 -35.06 19.31 -2.91
CA ASP A 191 -35.73 20.07 -3.96
C ASP A 191 -36.80 19.23 -4.67
N LYS A 192 -37.96 19.82 -4.97
CA LYS A 192 -39.09 19.07 -5.56
C LYS A 192 -38.86 18.69 -7.03
N GLU A 193 -38.05 19.46 -7.75
CA GLU A 193 -37.78 19.25 -9.17
C GLU A 193 -36.47 18.46 -9.36
N ALA A 194 -35.43 18.79 -8.59
CA ALA A 194 -34.11 18.18 -8.67
C ALA A 194 -33.89 17.01 -7.69
N GLY A 195 -34.83 16.73 -6.79
CA GLY A 195 -34.68 15.71 -5.73
C GLY A 195 -34.42 14.29 -6.22
N ALA A 196 -34.84 13.98 -7.46
CA ALA A 196 -34.52 12.71 -8.11
C ALA A 196 -33.01 12.52 -8.34
N ASP A 197 -32.26 13.62 -8.50
CA ASP A 197 -30.81 13.64 -8.77
C ASP A 197 -29.96 13.68 -7.49
N GLY A 198 -30.61 13.76 -6.33
CA GLY A 198 -29.97 13.64 -5.03
C GLY A 198 -29.33 12.27 -4.85
N GLN A 199 -28.04 12.23 -4.51
CA GLN A 199 -27.27 10.99 -4.42
C GLN A 199 -27.91 9.99 -3.43
N LYS A 200 -27.86 8.70 -3.75
CA LYS A 200 -28.37 7.59 -2.94
C LYS A 200 -27.34 6.47 -2.88
N ILE A 201 -27.24 5.78 -1.75
CA ILE A 201 -26.43 4.56 -1.65
C ILE A 201 -27.26 3.40 -2.21
N ALA A 202 -27.00 3.02 -3.46
CA ALA A 202 -27.71 1.97 -4.19
C ALA A 202 -27.24 0.56 -3.78
N SER A 203 -25.95 0.40 -3.50
CA SER A 203 -25.36 -0.86 -3.04
C SER A 203 -24.29 -0.63 -1.97
N VAL A 204 -24.01 -1.68 -1.21
CA VAL A 204 -22.93 -1.73 -0.20
C VAL A 204 -22.07 -2.94 -0.49
N GLU A 205 -20.77 -2.72 -0.59
CA GLU A 205 -19.78 -3.76 -0.84
C GLU A 205 -18.85 -3.90 0.36
N TYR A 206 -18.43 -5.13 0.66
CA TYR A 206 -17.50 -5.41 1.75
C TYR A 206 -16.23 -6.02 1.17
N VAL A 207 -15.12 -5.32 1.36
CA VAL A 207 -13.83 -5.67 0.76
C VAL A 207 -12.81 -5.88 1.88
N LEU A 208 -12.18 -7.04 1.89
CA LEU A 208 -11.09 -7.29 2.81
C LEU A 208 -9.89 -6.39 2.46
N ALA A 209 -9.43 -5.59 3.42
CA ALA A 209 -8.22 -4.81 3.29
C ALA A 209 -7.00 -5.75 3.23
N GLN A 210 -6.15 -5.55 2.23
CA GLN A 210 -5.03 -6.44 1.92
C GLN A 210 -3.69 -5.68 1.86
N PRO A 211 -3.23 -5.09 2.99
CA PRO A 211 -2.02 -4.27 3.02
C PRO A 211 -0.72 -5.02 2.71
N ALA A 212 -0.77 -6.36 2.70
CA ALA A 212 0.36 -7.23 2.40
C ALA A 212 0.50 -7.56 0.90
N LEU A 213 -0.50 -7.25 0.07
CA LEU A 213 -0.38 -7.46 -1.38
C LEU A 213 0.69 -6.54 -1.99
N PRO A 214 1.39 -7.00 -3.03
CA PRO A 214 2.32 -6.16 -3.77
C PRO A 214 1.56 -5.00 -4.42
N GLY A 215 2.23 -3.85 -4.54
CA GLY A 215 1.66 -2.65 -5.15
C GLY A 215 1.62 -2.66 -6.67
N TRP A 216 2.03 -3.76 -7.28
CA TRP A 216 2.03 -3.97 -8.72
C TRP A 216 1.76 -5.44 -9.07
N ASN A 217 1.39 -5.67 -10.32
CA ASN A 217 1.19 -7.01 -10.88
C ASN A 217 1.85 -7.14 -12.28
N ARG A 218 1.94 -8.36 -12.81
CA ARG A 218 2.62 -8.62 -14.10
C ARG A 218 1.94 -7.95 -15.31
N ALA A 219 0.66 -7.62 -15.25
CA ALA A 219 -0.03 -6.95 -16.37
C ALA A 219 0.46 -5.50 -16.57
N GLN A 220 1.10 -4.92 -15.55
CA GLN A 220 1.68 -3.58 -15.60
C GLN A 220 3.12 -3.58 -16.14
N LEU A 221 3.68 -4.74 -16.49
CA LEU A 221 5.04 -4.88 -17.01
C LEU A 221 5.02 -5.13 -18.53
N PRO A 222 6.11 -4.80 -19.26
CA PRO A 222 6.26 -5.23 -20.64
C PRO A 222 6.19 -6.76 -20.74
N PRO A 223 5.55 -7.34 -21.78
CA PRO A 223 5.42 -8.79 -21.92
C PRO A 223 6.75 -9.56 -21.88
N ALA A 224 7.84 -8.91 -22.32
CA ALA A 224 9.19 -9.46 -22.34
C ALA A 224 10.01 -9.20 -21.06
N TYR A 225 9.38 -8.79 -19.95
CA TYR A 225 10.12 -8.48 -18.71
C TYR A 225 10.83 -9.73 -18.14
N PRO A 226 12.17 -9.72 -17.96
CA PRO A 226 12.92 -10.90 -17.53
C PRO A 226 12.55 -11.34 -16.10
N PRO A 227 12.20 -12.62 -15.87
CA PRO A 227 11.88 -13.12 -14.53
C PRO A 227 13.01 -12.91 -13.50
N ALA A 228 14.27 -12.96 -13.94
CA ALA A 228 15.45 -12.73 -13.11
C ALA A 228 15.51 -11.31 -12.50
N LEU A 229 14.77 -10.35 -13.06
CA LEU A 229 14.72 -8.97 -12.59
C LEU A 229 13.52 -8.64 -11.72
N LEU A 230 12.53 -9.54 -11.63
CA LEU A 230 11.37 -9.32 -10.76
C LEU A 230 11.77 -8.96 -9.31
N PRO A 231 12.83 -9.54 -8.71
CA PRO A 231 13.26 -9.14 -7.37
C PRO A 231 13.68 -7.67 -7.24
N LEU A 232 14.08 -7.00 -8.35
CA LEU A 232 14.39 -5.57 -8.34
C LEU A 232 13.13 -4.69 -8.37
N LEU A 233 11.96 -5.25 -8.66
CA LEU A 233 10.70 -4.53 -8.53
C LEU A 233 10.16 -4.77 -7.12
N LEU A 234 10.38 -3.82 -6.22
CA LEU A 234 10.00 -4.00 -4.81
C LEU A 234 8.48 -4.19 -4.66
N ASP A 235 8.04 -5.24 -3.98
CA ASP A 235 6.61 -5.49 -3.72
C ASP A 235 5.93 -4.28 -3.01
N LYS A 236 6.67 -3.63 -2.10
CA LYS A 236 6.24 -2.41 -1.40
C LYS A 236 6.51 -1.16 -2.23
N SER A 237 6.03 -1.16 -3.47
CA SER A 237 6.04 -0.02 -4.38
C SER A 237 4.92 -0.15 -5.42
N THR A 238 4.54 0.97 -6.05
CA THR A 238 3.61 0.99 -7.19
C THR A 238 4.39 1.19 -8.48
N VAL A 239 4.01 0.49 -9.55
CA VAL A 239 4.44 0.85 -10.91
C VAL A 239 3.73 2.14 -11.33
N LEU A 240 4.52 3.11 -11.79
CA LEU A 240 4.03 4.37 -12.35
C LEU A 240 4.00 4.31 -13.87
N THR A 241 5.10 3.85 -14.45
CA THR A 241 5.22 3.60 -15.89
C THR A 241 6.05 2.35 -16.11
N SER A 242 5.80 1.69 -17.24
CA SER A 242 6.69 0.66 -17.73
C SER A 242 6.75 0.71 -19.24
N ALA A 243 7.93 0.39 -19.78
CA ALA A 243 8.19 0.45 -21.19
C ALA A 243 9.19 -0.63 -21.62
N GLY A 244 9.05 -1.07 -22.86
CA GLY A 244 10.00 -1.96 -23.51
C GLY A 244 10.27 -1.53 -24.94
N ALA A 245 11.53 -1.61 -25.36
CA ALA A 245 12.01 -1.14 -26.65
C ALA A 245 11.55 0.29 -26.99
N GLY A 246 11.52 1.19 -25.99
CA GLY A 246 11.09 2.58 -26.14
C GLY A 246 9.59 2.77 -26.35
N VAL A 247 8.75 1.78 -26.03
CA VAL A 247 7.28 1.86 -26.13
C VAL A 247 6.65 1.57 -24.77
N PHE A 248 5.72 2.43 -24.35
CA PHE A 248 5.00 2.23 -23.10
C PHE A 248 4.15 0.95 -23.14
N ALA A 249 4.27 0.14 -22.09
CA ALA A 249 3.37 -0.96 -21.77
C ALA A 249 2.32 -0.55 -20.72
N TYR A 250 2.70 0.35 -19.81
CA TYR A 250 1.85 0.89 -18.75
C TYR A 250 2.18 2.38 -18.49
N PRO A 251 1.21 3.23 -18.11
CA PRO A 251 -0.23 2.95 -17.93
C PRO A 251 -0.97 2.68 -19.24
N LEU A 252 -2.16 2.08 -19.15
CA LEU A 252 -2.98 1.72 -20.33
C LEU A 252 -3.26 2.91 -21.26
N THR A 253 -3.41 4.11 -20.72
CA THR A 253 -3.62 5.37 -21.47
C THR A 253 -2.41 5.80 -22.31
N LEU A 254 -1.22 5.27 -22.01
CA LEU A 254 0.01 5.49 -22.76
C LEU A 254 0.44 4.27 -23.57
N LYS A 255 -0.22 3.11 -23.42
CA LYS A 255 0.17 1.87 -24.06
C LYS A 255 0.32 2.04 -25.58
N GLY A 256 1.47 1.62 -26.12
CA GLY A 256 1.79 1.73 -27.55
C GLY A 256 2.38 3.08 -27.96
N LYS A 257 2.34 4.12 -27.11
CA LYS A 257 3.01 5.40 -27.38
C LYS A 257 4.52 5.26 -27.19
N LYS A 258 5.29 6.02 -27.98
CA LYS A 258 6.75 6.08 -27.84
C LYS A 258 7.13 6.79 -26.55
N GLN A 259 8.12 6.24 -25.86
CA GLN A 259 8.78 6.85 -24.74
C GLN A 259 9.97 7.69 -25.26
N ASN A 260 10.06 8.94 -24.82
CA ASN A 260 11.15 9.83 -25.18
C ASN A 260 12.15 9.94 -24.02
N ASN A 261 13.27 9.22 -24.11
CA ASN A 261 14.33 9.26 -23.10
C ASN A 261 15.40 10.30 -23.46
N VAL A 262 15.01 11.58 -23.43
CA VAL A 262 15.85 12.71 -23.84
C VAL A 262 17.19 12.76 -23.10
N LEU A 263 17.20 12.38 -21.81
CA LEU A 263 18.42 12.35 -21.00
C LEU A 263 19.40 11.27 -21.46
N ASP A 264 18.94 10.04 -21.71
CA ASP A 264 19.82 8.98 -22.22
C ASP A 264 20.39 9.36 -23.59
N HIS A 265 19.56 9.98 -24.45
CA HIS A 265 20.00 10.48 -25.75
C HIS A 265 21.06 11.59 -25.62
N ALA A 266 20.86 12.55 -24.72
CA ALA A 266 21.81 13.63 -24.47
C ALA A 266 23.14 13.11 -23.88
N GLU A 267 23.10 12.05 -23.09
CA GLU A 267 24.27 11.38 -22.51
C GLU A 267 24.92 10.35 -23.46
N GLY A 268 24.42 10.21 -24.70
CA GLY A 268 24.95 9.25 -25.69
C GLY A 268 24.76 7.78 -25.31
N ARG A 269 23.84 7.48 -24.39
CA ARG A 269 23.58 6.12 -23.91
C ARG A 269 22.71 5.38 -24.93
N PRO A 270 22.91 4.05 -25.11
CA PRO A 270 22.02 3.27 -25.94
C PRO A 270 20.59 3.35 -25.38
N PRO A 271 19.56 3.30 -26.24
CA PRO A 271 18.17 3.19 -25.80
C PRO A 271 18.01 2.04 -24.80
N ARG A 272 17.26 2.27 -23.73
CA ARG A 272 16.92 1.24 -22.74
C ARG A 272 16.06 0.18 -23.42
N ASP A 273 16.42 -1.09 -23.22
CA ASP A 273 15.60 -2.20 -23.72
C ASP A 273 14.33 -2.34 -22.87
N LEU A 274 14.43 -2.06 -21.56
CA LEU A 274 13.31 -2.02 -20.64
C LEU A 274 13.50 -0.92 -19.60
N GLU A 275 12.38 -0.35 -19.15
CA GLU A 275 12.33 0.59 -18.04
C GLU A 275 11.05 0.38 -17.23
N VAL A 276 11.17 0.39 -15.90
CA VAL A 276 10.05 0.42 -14.97
C VAL A 276 10.30 1.49 -13.94
N ALA A 277 9.41 2.48 -13.87
CA ALA A 277 9.40 3.49 -12.82
C ALA A 277 8.44 3.06 -11.70
N LEU A 278 8.93 3.12 -10.46
CA LEU A 278 8.22 2.73 -9.26
C LEU A 278 8.12 3.91 -8.28
N ARG A 279 7.16 3.85 -7.38
CA ARG A 279 7.08 4.72 -6.19
C ARG A 279 6.90 3.91 -4.92
N SER A 280 7.72 4.17 -3.92
CA SER A 280 7.59 3.62 -2.56
C SER A 280 7.37 4.74 -1.55
N TYR A 281 6.53 4.48 -0.56
CA TYR A 281 6.33 5.33 0.62
C TYR A 281 7.19 4.88 1.81
N ALA A 282 8.07 3.89 1.63
CA ALA A 282 9.13 3.61 2.60
C ALA A 282 10.16 4.74 2.62
N SER A 283 10.93 4.86 3.70
CA SER A 283 12.00 5.86 3.79
C SER A 283 13.07 5.60 2.73
N PHE A 284 13.72 6.67 2.26
CA PHE A 284 14.81 6.60 1.30
C PHE A 284 15.91 5.63 1.74
N ASP A 285 16.32 5.69 3.01
CA ASP A 285 17.32 4.77 3.58
C ASP A 285 16.88 3.31 3.52
N ALA A 286 15.62 3.02 3.87
CA ALA A 286 15.10 1.65 3.84
C ALA A 286 15.06 1.09 2.40
N VAL A 287 14.70 1.94 1.42
CA VAL A 287 14.69 1.56 0.00
C VAL A 287 16.11 1.28 -0.50
N VAL A 288 17.05 2.19 -0.26
CA VAL A 288 18.45 2.02 -0.66
C VAL A 288 19.06 0.76 -0.05
N GLU A 289 18.84 0.55 1.25
CA GLU A 289 19.33 -0.63 1.96
C GLU A 289 18.75 -1.92 1.38
N ARG A 290 17.45 -1.92 1.06
CA ARG A 290 16.80 -3.07 0.44
C ARG A 290 17.43 -3.41 -0.92
N TYR A 291 17.71 -2.42 -1.75
CA TYR A 291 18.38 -2.65 -3.02
C TYR A 291 19.82 -3.12 -2.83
N ARG A 292 20.56 -2.59 -1.85
CA ARG A 292 21.92 -3.06 -1.52
C ARG A 292 21.93 -4.56 -1.18
N GLN A 293 20.91 -5.04 -0.47
CA GLN A 293 20.78 -6.46 -0.12
C GLN A 293 20.42 -7.35 -1.31
N LEU A 294 19.58 -6.86 -2.23
CA LEU A 294 19.12 -7.58 -3.41
C LEU A 294 20.20 -7.63 -4.51
N ALA A 295 20.90 -6.52 -4.72
CA ALA A 295 21.89 -6.32 -5.77
C ALA A 295 23.32 -6.56 -5.25
N LYS A 296 23.59 -7.74 -4.67
CA LYS A 296 24.93 -8.07 -4.15
C LYS A 296 25.97 -7.99 -5.28
N GLY A 297 27.00 -7.17 -5.08
CA GLY A 297 28.06 -6.92 -6.07
C GLY A 297 27.80 -5.75 -7.01
N ALA A 298 26.65 -5.08 -6.93
CA ALA A 298 26.41 -3.83 -7.65
C ALA A 298 27.20 -2.67 -7.03
N ARG A 299 27.63 -1.73 -7.87
CA ARG A 299 28.29 -0.50 -7.42
C ARG A 299 27.22 0.49 -6.94
N LEU A 300 27.23 0.82 -5.65
CA LEU A 300 26.36 1.85 -5.07
C LEU A 300 27.05 3.21 -5.09
N GLN A 301 26.39 4.21 -5.67
CA GLN A 301 26.76 5.63 -5.56
C GLN A 301 25.59 6.36 -4.92
N ARG A 302 25.83 7.15 -3.88
CA ARG A 302 24.75 7.75 -3.10
C ARG A 302 25.12 9.16 -2.62
N ASN A 303 24.12 10.03 -2.57
CA ASN A 303 24.12 11.24 -1.76
C ASN A 303 22.85 11.29 -0.88
N GLU A 304 22.54 12.45 -0.30
CA GLU A 304 21.40 12.62 0.61
C GLU A 304 20.02 12.42 -0.06
N ARG A 305 19.92 12.66 -1.38
CA ARG A 305 18.64 12.67 -2.10
C ARG A 305 18.53 11.63 -3.20
N THR A 306 19.65 11.05 -3.63
CA THR A 306 19.73 10.14 -4.77
C THR A 306 20.68 8.99 -4.51
N ALA A 307 20.38 7.83 -5.10
CA ALA A 307 21.27 6.69 -5.15
C ALA A 307 21.20 5.99 -6.50
N TYR A 308 22.32 5.43 -6.93
CA TYR A 308 22.47 4.64 -8.14
C TYR A 308 23.06 3.29 -7.77
N LEU A 309 22.46 2.22 -8.29
CA LEU A 309 23.03 0.88 -8.25
C LEU A 309 23.20 0.38 -9.68
N ASP A 310 24.44 0.18 -10.11
CA ASP A 310 24.76 -0.42 -11.40
C ASP A 310 25.22 -1.88 -11.18
N GLY A 311 24.62 -2.81 -11.93
CA GLY A 311 24.98 -4.22 -11.85
C GLY A 311 24.94 -4.92 -13.20
N ASN A 312 25.54 -6.11 -13.26
CA ASN A 312 25.54 -6.98 -14.42
C ASN A 312 24.74 -8.25 -14.11
N MET A 313 24.05 -8.79 -15.12
CA MET A 313 23.19 -9.97 -14.94
C MET A 313 23.46 -11.06 -16.00
N GLY A 314 24.72 -11.15 -16.48
CA GLY A 314 25.15 -12.10 -17.50
C GLY A 314 24.65 -11.75 -18.92
N GLN A 315 23.33 -11.66 -19.08
CA GLN A 315 22.65 -11.34 -20.34
C GLN A 315 22.46 -9.83 -20.59
N GLY A 316 22.98 -8.98 -19.71
CA GLY A 316 22.84 -7.52 -19.80
C GLY A 316 23.38 -6.80 -18.58
N SER A 317 23.15 -5.49 -18.54
CA SER A 317 23.43 -4.63 -17.39
C SER A 317 22.17 -3.90 -16.97
N TYR A 318 22.01 -3.67 -15.68
CA TYR A 318 20.88 -2.93 -15.12
C TYR A 318 21.36 -1.73 -14.30
N ARG A 319 20.49 -0.74 -14.20
CA ARG A 319 20.62 0.40 -13.28
C ARG A 319 19.35 0.55 -12.47
N VAL A 320 19.52 0.75 -11.17
CA VAL A 320 18.46 1.24 -10.29
C VAL A 320 18.81 2.67 -9.89
N TYR A 321 18.00 3.62 -10.31
CA TYR A 321 18.09 5.01 -9.86
C TYR A 321 17.02 5.28 -8.82
N ILE A 322 17.41 5.77 -7.65
CA ILE A 322 16.52 6.00 -6.51
C ILE A 322 16.58 7.48 -6.18
N ARG A 323 15.43 8.14 -6.07
CA ARG A 323 15.32 9.57 -5.75
C ARG A 323 14.31 9.81 -4.65
N ASN A 324 14.73 10.51 -3.59
CA ASN A 324 13.85 11.00 -2.54
C ASN A 324 13.08 12.23 -3.03
N THR A 325 11.76 12.14 -3.10
CA THR A 325 10.86 13.23 -3.51
C THR A 325 10.13 13.88 -2.33
N GLY A 326 10.55 13.61 -1.09
CA GLY A 326 9.94 14.19 0.11
C GLY A 326 8.57 13.58 0.40
N ALA A 327 7.53 14.41 0.48
CA ALA A 327 6.17 13.98 0.83
C ALA A 327 5.56 13.00 -0.19
N ASP A 328 6.03 13.04 -1.44
CA ASP A 328 5.59 12.15 -2.52
C ASP A 328 6.23 10.75 -2.45
N GLY A 329 7.14 10.53 -1.49
CA GLY A 329 7.82 9.26 -1.26
C GLY A 329 9.18 9.16 -1.97
N VAL A 330 9.52 7.94 -2.41
CA VAL A 330 10.77 7.59 -3.07
C VAL A 330 10.44 7.07 -4.46
N MET A 331 10.97 7.74 -5.48
CA MET A 331 10.90 7.31 -6.87
C MET A 331 12.05 6.35 -7.18
N ILE A 332 11.77 5.29 -7.93
CA ILE A 332 12.77 4.29 -8.29
C ILE A 332 12.63 3.93 -9.76
N ASP A 333 13.68 4.16 -10.56
CA ASP A 333 13.70 3.79 -11.97
C ASP A 333 14.63 2.58 -12.15
N VAL A 334 14.06 1.46 -12.60
CA VAL A 334 14.80 0.24 -12.94
C VAL A 334 14.93 0.16 -14.46
N ALA A 335 16.15 0.37 -14.94
CA ALA A 335 16.49 0.36 -16.37
C ALA A 335 17.36 -0.85 -16.73
N LEU A 336 17.16 -1.40 -17.92
CA LEU A 336 17.91 -2.54 -18.46
C LEU A 336 18.47 -2.24 -19.84
N TRP A 337 19.69 -2.72 -20.06
CA TRP A 337 20.31 -2.89 -21.37
C TRP A 337 20.67 -4.37 -21.52
N GLN A 338 19.91 -5.08 -22.35
CA GLN A 338 20.25 -6.44 -22.72
C GLN A 338 21.47 -6.38 -23.65
N ARG A 339 22.42 -7.29 -23.42
CA ARG A 339 23.42 -7.54 -24.46
C ARG A 339 22.64 -8.12 -25.63
N LYS A 340 22.45 -7.34 -26.70
CA LYS A 340 22.19 -7.94 -28.01
C LYS A 340 23.34 -8.92 -28.21
N LEU A 341 23.04 -10.22 -28.18
CA LEU A 341 23.96 -11.21 -28.72
C LEU A 341 24.32 -10.65 -30.09
N ALA A 342 25.58 -10.26 -30.29
CA ALA A 342 26.06 -10.00 -31.62
C ALA A 342 25.81 -11.32 -32.36
N ALA A 343 24.77 -11.37 -33.18
CA ALA A 343 24.67 -12.39 -34.21
C ALA A 343 25.99 -12.26 -34.97
N GLY A 344 26.81 -13.30 -34.89
CA GLY A 344 28.16 -13.32 -35.42
C GLY A 344 28.16 -12.71 -36.81
N ARG A 345 29.03 -11.72 -37.01
CA ARG A 345 29.56 -11.41 -38.32
C ARG A 345 30.82 -12.23 -38.50
#